data_AF-A0A420D6L5-F1
#
_entry.id   AF-A0A420D6L5-F1
#
_cell.length_a   1.000
_cell.length_b   1.000
_cell.length_c   1.000
_cell.angle_alpha   90.00
_cell.angle_beta   90.00
_cell.angle_gamma   90.00
#
_symmetry.space_group_name_H-M   'P 1'
#
loop_
_entity.id
_entity.type
_entity.pdbx_description
1 polymer ?
#
loop_
_entity_poly.entity_id
_entity_poly.type
_entity_poly.pdbx_seq_one_letter_code
_entity_poly.pdbx_strand_id
1 'polypeptide(L)'
;MTVKSIAEAKAQAKALRITLAAEGTVVGHAKALELIAHRNGARDWNTLSAQLAKLAPPIFYLHQRVRGHYLGQAFKGEITAITSSESGHALSVRFDAPVDTVTFEGFSNMRRVARGVVDDRGHSAEKTSNGMPHLIISPL
;
A
#
# COMPACT_ATOMS: atom_id res chain seq x y z
N MET A 1 9.82 12.32 -17.82
CA MET A 1 9.07 12.59 -16.58
C MET A 1 9.91 13.45 -15.65
N THR A 2 9.36 14.56 -15.17
CA THR A 2 10.00 15.46 -14.20
C THR A 2 9.63 15.12 -12.75
N VAL A 3 8.49 14.47 -12.52
CA VAL A 3 8.07 13.98 -11.19
C VAL A 3 8.41 12.50 -10.99
N LYS A 4 8.81 12.13 -9.78
CA LYS A 4 9.17 10.75 -9.41
C LYS A 4 8.23 10.12 -8.37
N SER A 5 7.33 10.90 -7.79
CA SER A 5 6.30 10.39 -6.86
C SER A 5 4.97 11.12 -7.00
N ILE A 6 3.88 10.48 -6.55
CA ILE A 6 2.54 11.09 -6.50
C ILE A 6 2.54 12.34 -5.61
N ALA A 7 3.26 12.30 -4.49
CA ALA A 7 3.37 13.43 -3.56
C ALA A 7 4.04 14.64 -4.23
N GLU A 8 5.13 14.42 -4.95
CA GLU A 8 5.82 15.46 -5.71
C GLU A 8 4.92 16.04 -6.80
N ALA A 9 4.19 15.20 -7.53
CA ALA A 9 3.26 15.66 -8.57
C ALA A 9 2.12 16.52 -7.99
N LYS A 10 1.57 16.14 -6.83
CA LYS A 10 0.58 16.97 -6.11
C LYS A 10 1.17 18.28 -5.61
N ALA A 11 2.41 18.28 -5.13
CA ALA A 11 3.11 19.49 -4.70
C ALA A 11 3.33 20.45 -5.89
N GLN A 12 3.77 19.93 -7.04
CA GLN A 12 3.92 20.72 -8.26
C GLN A 12 2.57 21.28 -8.76
N ALA A 13 1.49 20.49 -8.71
CA ALA A 13 0.15 20.97 -9.06
C ALA A 13 -0.33 22.10 -8.13
N LYS A 14 -0.04 22.00 -6.83
CA LYS A 14 -0.34 23.06 -5.86
C LYS A 14 0.44 24.34 -6.16
N ALA A 15 1.75 24.23 -6.42
CA ALA A 15 2.59 25.37 -6.78
C ALA A 15 2.10 26.04 -8.08
N LEU A 16 1.84 25.25 -9.13
CA LEU A 16 1.31 25.72 -10.41
C LEU A 16 0.00 26.50 -10.23
N ARG A 17 -0.90 26.00 -9.39
CA ARG A 17 -2.16 26.68 -9.08
C ARG A 17 -1.95 28.05 -8.42
N ILE A 18 -0.99 28.15 -7.50
CA ILE A 18 -0.66 29.42 -6.82
C ILE A 18 -0.09 30.43 -7.83
N THR A 19 0.83 29.98 -8.70
CA THR A 19 1.41 30.83 -9.75
C THR A 19 0.34 31.35 -10.71
N LEU A 20 -0.51 30.46 -11.24
CA LEU A 20 -1.59 30.85 -12.15
C LEU A 20 -2.59 31.81 -11.49
N ALA A 21 -2.91 31.60 -10.21
CA ALA A 21 -3.78 32.51 -9.47
C ALA A 21 -3.15 33.90 -9.31
N ALA A 22 -1.83 34.00 -9.12
CA ALA A 22 -1.11 35.27 -9.06
C ALA A 22 -1.10 36.00 -10.42
N GLU A 23 -1.12 35.24 -11.52
CA GLU A 23 -1.25 35.74 -12.90
C GLU A 23 -2.71 36.03 -13.29
N GLY A 24 -3.66 35.94 -12.35
CA GLY A 24 -5.08 36.22 -12.60
C GLY A 24 -5.87 35.05 -13.22
N THR A 25 -5.24 33.91 -13.45
CA THR A 25 -5.89 32.70 -13.99
C THR A 25 -6.23 31.73 -12.88
N VAL A 26 -7.51 31.69 -12.48
CA VAL A 26 -7.96 30.75 -11.43
C VAL A 26 -8.22 29.37 -12.04
N VAL A 27 -7.39 28.39 -11.69
CA VAL A 27 -7.61 26.98 -12.03
C VAL A 27 -7.98 26.14 -10.80
N GLY A 28 -8.89 25.19 -11.00
CA GLY A 28 -9.24 24.20 -9.99
C GLY A 28 -8.12 23.19 -9.75
N HIS A 29 -8.15 22.50 -8.59
CA HIS A 29 -7.13 21.51 -8.23
C HIS A 29 -7.03 20.36 -9.25
N ALA A 30 -8.17 19.82 -9.70
CA ALA A 30 -8.22 18.78 -10.73
C ALA A 30 -7.54 19.23 -12.03
N LYS A 31 -7.84 20.45 -12.52
CA LYS A 31 -7.23 20.98 -13.74
C LYS A 31 -5.71 21.15 -13.61
N ALA A 32 -5.22 21.56 -12.44
CA ALA A 32 -3.78 21.64 -12.19
C ALA A 32 -3.10 20.27 -12.24
N LEU A 33 -3.74 19.22 -11.72
CA LEU A 33 -3.23 17.84 -11.82
C LEU A 33 -3.17 17.35 -13.27
N GLU A 34 -4.19 17.65 -14.08
CA GLU A 34 -4.19 17.34 -15.52
C GLU A 34 -3.04 18.03 -16.26
N LEU A 35 -2.77 19.30 -15.96
CA LEU A 35 -1.63 20.03 -16.55
C LEU A 35 -0.28 19.39 -16.19
N ILE A 36 -0.12 18.96 -14.93
CA ILE A 36 1.07 18.22 -14.51
C ILE A 36 1.18 16.87 -15.23
N ALA A 37 0.06 16.15 -15.42
CA ALA A 37 0.02 14.90 -16.17
C ALA A 37 0.50 15.07 -17.61
N HIS A 38 -0.07 16.03 -18.34
CA HIS A 38 0.33 16.32 -19.72
C HIS A 38 1.79 16.76 -19.83
N ARG A 39 2.28 17.61 -18.91
CA ARG A 39 3.70 18.03 -18.86
C ARG A 39 4.65 16.84 -18.67
N ASN A 40 4.18 15.77 -18.02
CA ASN A 40 4.95 14.55 -17.80
C ASN A 40 4.77 13.49 -18.89
N GLY A 41 4.01 13.78 -19.95
CA GLY A 41 3.77 12.88 -21.07
C GLY A 41 2.65 11.86 -20.83
N ALA A 42 1.86 12.03 -19.76
CA ALA A 42 0.68 11.20 -19.50
C ALA A 42 -0.59 11.81 -20.12
N ARG A 43 -1.55 10.95 -20.45
CA ARG A 43 -2.84 11.37 -21.04
C ARG A 43 -3.70 12.15 -20.05
N ASP A 44 -3.68 11.75 -18.79
CA ASP A 44 -4.49 12.33 -17.71
C ASP A 44 -3.82 12.06 -16.36
N TRP A 45 -4.34 12.70 -15.31
CA TRP A 45 -3.86 12.50 -13.94
C TRP A 45 -3.90 11.03 -13.51
N ASN A 46 -4.93 10.29 -13.90
CA ASN A 46 -5.07 8.89 -13.51
C ASN A 46 -3.93 8.02 -14.06
N THR A 47 -3.56 8.25 -15.33
CA THR A 47 -2.44 7.59 -16.01
C THR A 47 -1.11 7.95 -15.35
N LEU A 48 -0.87 9.24 -15.07
CA LEU A 48 0.35 9.68 -14.39
C LEU A 48 0.43 9.07 -12.98
N SER A 49 -0.66 9.11 -12.22
CA SER A 49 -0.73 8.56 -10.86
C SER A 49 -0.45 7.06 -10.85
N ALA A 50 -0.99 6.30 -11.80
CA ALA A 50 -0.73 4.86 -11.92
C ALA A 50 0.73 4.57 -12.31
N GLN A 51 1.34 5.37 -13.19
CA GLN A 51 2.77 5.24 -13.52
C GLN A 51 3.65 5.55 -12.31
N LEU A 52 3.33 6.60 -11.56
CA LEU A 52 4.06 6.98 -10.35
C LEU A 52 3.89 5.97 -9.22
N ALA A 53 2.72 5.33 -9.11
CA ALA A 53 2.49 4.23 -8.16
C ALA A 53 3.40 3.02 -8.48
N LYS A 54 3.60 2.70 -9.76
CA LYS A 54 4.52 1.63 -10.19
C LYS A 54 6.00 1.94 -9.95
N LEU A 55 6.36 3.22 -9.91
CA LEU A 55 7.73 3.67 -9.61
C LEU A 55 8.04 3.70 -8.10
N ALA A 56 7.02 3.66 -7.25
CA ALA A 56 7.24 3.56 -5.82
C ALA A 56 7.92 2.21 -5.51
N PRO A 57 9.01 2.20 -4.74
CA PRO A 57 9.65 0.94 -4.35
C PRO A 57 8.62 0.10 -3.59
N PRO A 58 8.48 -1.19 -3.92
CA PRO A 58 7.52 -2.04 -3.24
C PRO A 58 7.89 -2.10 -1.76
N ILE A 59 6.88 -1.93 -0.90
CA ILE A 59 7.07 -1.94 0.55
C ILE A 59 7.42 -3.35 1.03
N PHE A 60 7.00 -4.36 0.25
CA PHE A 60 7.22 -5.77 0.49
C PHE A 60 8.11 -6.42 -0.57
N TYR A 61 9.07 -7.22 -0.14
CA TYR A 61 9.97 -7.99 -1.01
C TYR A 61 9.90 -9.49 -0.73
N LEU A 62 10.13 -10.31 -1.75
CA LEU A 62 10.27 -11.74 -1.56
C LEU A 62 11.43 -12.03 -0.61
N HIS A 63 11.28 -13.00 0.27
CA HIS A 63 12.22 -13.35 1.35
C HIS A 63 12.43 -12.27 2.41
N GLN A 64 11.61 -11.21 2.43
CA GLN A 64 11.70 -10.19 3.46
C GLN A 64 11.21 -10.73 4.80
N ARG A 65 11.98 -10.43 5.86
CA ARG A 65 11.61 -10.71 7.25
C ARG A 65 10.54 -9.73 7.69
N VAL A 66 9.47 -10.26 8.26
CA VAL A 66 8.32 -9.47 8.72
C VAL A 66 7.86 -9.92 10.09
N ARG A 67 7.19 -9.00 10.78
CA ARG A 67 6.48 -9.25 12.03
C ARG A 67 5.09 -8.64 11.97
N GLY A 68 4.20 -9.12 12.79
CA GLY A 68 2.88 -8.52 12.91
C GLY A 68 1.89 -9.41 13.63
N HIS A 69 0.61 -9.27 13.29
CA HIS A 69 -0.47 -10.02 13.92
C HIS A 69 -1.32 -10.70 12.87
N TYR A 70 -1.62 -11.98 13.07
CA TYR A 70 -2.54 -12.76 12.25
C TYR A 70 -3.67 -13.25 13.14
N LEU A 71 -4.90 -12.80 12.87
CA LEU A 71 -6.09 -13.06 13.68
C LEU A 71 -5.87 -12.71 15.16
N GLY A 72 -5.16 -11.60 15.42
CA GLY A 72 -4.81 -11.14 16.77
C GLY A 72 -3.57 -11.78 17.39
N GLN A 73 -2.98 -12.80 16.75
CA GLN A 73 -1.83 -13.52 17.29
C GLN A 73 -0.53 -12.99 16.70
N ALA A 74 0.42 -12.64 17.56
CA ALA A 74 1.70 -12.10 17.12
C ALA A 74 2.52 -13.18 16.38
N PHE A 75 3.12 -12.81 15.25
CA PHE A 75 3.99 -13.70 14.50
C PHE A 75 5.27 -13.00 14.05
N LYS A 76 6.29 -13.83 13.78
CA LYS A 76 7.48 -13.48 13.03
C LYS A 76 7.65 -14.48 11.91
N GLY A 77 8.08 -14.01 10.75
CA GLY A 77 8.19 -14.86 9.59
C GLY A 77 8.83 -14.18 8.40
N GLU A 78 8.67 -14.81 7.25
CA GLU A 78 9.26 -14.40 5.99
C GLU A 78 8.23 -14.43 4.87
N ILE A 79 8.27 -13.44 3.99
CA ILE A 79 7.40 -13.39 2.82
C ILE A 79 7.90 -14.40 1.76
N THR A 80 7.11 -15.42 1.50
CA THR A 80 7.41 -16.51 0.54
C THR A 80 6.75 -16.34 -0.82
N ALA A 81 5.76 -15.45 -0.94
CA ALA A 81 5.17 -15.06 -2.22
C ALA A 81 4.55 -13.67 -2.12
N ILE A 82 4.65 -12.91 -3.20
CA ILE A 82 4.08 -11.57 -3.36
C ILE A 82 3.41 -11.46 -4.72
N THR A 83 2.15 -11.02 -4.72
CA THR A 83 1.44 -10.63 -5.93
C THR A 83 0.85 -9.24 -5.71
N SER A 84 1.19 -8.27 -6.56
CA SER A 84 0.59 -6.94 -6.50
C SER A 84 -0.66 -6.90 -7.37
N SER A 85 -1.78 -6.43 -6.83
CA SER A 85 -3.06 -6.20 -7.51
C SER A 85 -3.49 -4.74 -7.36
N GLU A 86 -4.52 -4.32 -8.09
CA GLU A 86 -5.10 -2.97 -7.94
C GLU A 86 -5.68 -2.72 -6.54
N SER A 87 -6.05 -3.80 -5.83
CA SER A 87 -6.61 -3.78 -4.48
C SER A 87 -5.59 -3.87 -3.34
N GLY A 88 -4.30 -4.00 -3.64
CA GLY A 88 -3.22 -4.12 -2.65
C GLY A 88 -2.17 -5.17 -3.01
N HIS A 89 -1.50 -5.70 -2.00
CA HIS A 89 -0.48 -6.74 -2.15
C HIS A 89 -0.96 -8.04 -1.50
N ALA A 90 -1.17 -9.08 -2.31
CA ALA A 90 -1.40 -10.43 -1.81
C ALA A 90 -0.06 -11.03 -1.35
N LEU A 91 0.07 -11.28 -0.05
CA LEU A 91 1.28 -11.80 0.58
C LEU A 91 1.03 -13.21 1.12
N SER A 92 2.02 -14.09 0.95
CA SER A 92 2.11 -15.36 1.69
C SER A 92 3.29 -15.31 2.64
N VAL A 93 3.03 -15.29 3.94
CA VAL A 93 4.05 -15.25 4.98
C VAL A 93 4.18 -16.61 5.62
N ARG A 94 5.40 -17.16 5.63
CA ARG A 94 5.74 -18.35 6.40
C ARG A 94 6.23 -17.94 7.78
N PHE A 95 5.62 -18.46 8.82
CA PHE A 95 6.01 -18.19 10.21
C PHE A 95 7.24 -19.01 10.60
N ASP A 96 8.09 -18.43 11.45
CA ASP A 96 9.29 -19.11 11.96
C ASP A 96 8.92 -20.26 12.89
N ALA A 97 7.92 -20.02 13.73
CA ALA A 97 7.31 -21.00 14.61
C ALA A 97 5.83 -21.17 14.23
N PRO A 98 5.25 -22.37 14.40
CA PRO A 98 3.81 -22.54 14.25
C PRO A 98 3.06 -21.60 15.21
N VAL A 99 2.12 -20.83 14.69
CA VAL A 99 1.29 -19.90 15.46
C VAL A 99 -0.10 -20.49 15.59
N ASP A 100 -0.60 -20.60 16.82
CA ASP A 100 -2.00 -20.96 17.04
C ASP A 100 -2.87 -19.77 16.66
N THR A 101 -3.73 -19.95 15.66
CA THR A 101 -4.54 -18.86 15.11
C THR A 101 -5.90 -18.72 15.80
N VAL A 102 -6.12 -19.46 16.90
CA VAL A 102 -7.35 -19.44 17.67
C VAL A 102 -7.02 -19.04 19.11
N THR A 103 -7.86 -18.17 19.69
CA THR A 103 -7.69 -17.67 21.06
C THR A 103 -8.49 -18.45 22.10
N PHE A 104 -9.30 -19.43 21.68
CA PHE A 104 -10.16 -20.23 22.55
C PHE A 104 -9.46 -21.49 23.05
N GLU A 105 -9.45 -21.71 24.36
CA GLU A 105 -8.70 -22.82 25.02
C GLU A 105 -9.15 -24.23 24.59
N GLY A 106 -10.35 -24.39 24.03
CA GLY A 106 -10.87 -25.69 23.59
C GLY A 106 -10.52 -26.10 22.16
N PHE A 107 -9.82 -25.27 21.38
CA PHE A 107 -9.50 -25.56 19.99
C PHE A 107 -8.20 -24.90 19.54
N SER A 108 -7.24 -25.71 19.06
CA SER A 108 -5.98 -25.23 18.49
C SER A 108 -5.97 -25.32 16.97
N ASN A 109 -5.51 -24.27 16.31
CA ASN A 109 -5.26 -24.27 14.86
C ASN A 109 -3.87 -23.73 14.57
N MET A 110 -2.89 -24.63 14.62
CA MET A 110 -1.49 -24.30 14.37
C MET A 110 -1.25 -24.08 12.88
N ARG A 111 -1.03 -22.82 12.48
CA ARG A 111 -0.64 -22.48 11.13
C ARG A 111 0.85 -22.16 11.05
N ARG A 112 1.47 -22.58 9.94
CA ARG A 112 2.85 -22.21 9.58
C ARG A 112 2.91 -21.18 8.47
N VAL A 113 1.79 -20.95 7.78
CA VAL A 113 1.71 -20.00 6.67
C VAL A 113 0.41 -19.22 6.79
N ALA A 114 0.50 -17.90 6.69
CA ALA A 114 -0.63 -17.00 6.53
C ALA A 114 -0.65 -16.43 5.11
N ARG A 115 -1.84 -16.30 4.56
CA ARG A 115 -2.09 -15.63 3.29
C ARG A 115 -3.09 -14.51 3.53
N GLY A 116 -2.85 -13.36 2.93
CA GLY A 116 -3.78 -12.24 3.00
C GLY A 116 -3.41 -11.15 2.01
N VAL A 117 -4.40 -10.35 1.64
CA VAL A 117 -4.19 -9.14 0.85
C VAL A 117 -4.08 -7.98 1.83
N VAL A 118 -2.97 -7.25 1.74
CA VAL A 118 -2.71 -6.06 2.55
C VAL A 118 -2.62 -4.83 1.69
N ASP A 119 -2.98 -3.67 2.25
CA ASP A 119 -2.71 -2.38 1.63
C ASP A 119 -1.22 -2.01 1.70
N ASP A 120 -0.87 -0.85 1.15
CA ASP A 120 0.49 -0.30 1.20
C ASP A 120 1.00 -0.08 2.65
N ARG A 121 0.11 -0.06 3.65
CA ARG A 121 0.50 0.05 5.07
C ARG A 121 0.70 -1.31 5.74
N GLY A 122 0.45 -2.41 5.02
CA GLY A 122 0.54 -3.76 5.56
C GLY A 122 -0.69 -4.21 6.33
N HIS A 123 -1.84 -3.56 6.14
CA HIS A 123 -3.10 -3.92 6.80
C HIS A 123 -4.06 -4.62 5.85
N SER A 124 -4.67 -5.72 6.27
CA SER A 124 -5.71 -6.37 5.49
C SER A 124 -7.02 -5.61 5.49
N ALA A 125 -7.72 -5.64 4.36
CA ALA A 125 -9.09 -5.11 4.26
C ALA A 125 -10.09 -5.93 5.10
N GLU A 126 -9.87 -7.25 5.21
CA GLU A 126 -10.66 -8.13 6.04
C GLU A 126 -10.43 -7.85 7.53
N LYS A 127 -11.53 -7.80 8.29
CA LYS A 127 -11.53 -7.50 9.73
C LYS A 127 -12.24 -8.60 10.50
N THR A 128 -11.70 -8.92 11.67
CA THR A 128 -12.32 -9.82 12.62
C THR A 128 -13.55 -9.14 13.23
N SER A 129 -14.43 -9.91 13.89
CA SER A 129 -15.65 -9.39 14.52
C SER A 129 -15.42 -8.26 15.54
N ASN A 130 -14.20 -8.14 16.07
CA ASN A 130 -13.76 -7.06 16.96
C ASN A 130 -13.21 -5.81 16.22
N GLY A 131 -13.31 -5.75 14.89
CA GLY A 131 -12.91 -4.61 14.06
C GLY A 131 -11.41 -4.54 13.73
N MET A 132 -10.58 -5.46 14.21
CA MET A 132 -9.16 -5.50 13.89
C MET A 132 -8.90 -6.16 12.52
N PRO A 133 -7.92 -5.69 11.73
CA PRO A 133 -7.50 -6.38 10.51
C PRO A 133 -7.05 -7.83 10.80
N HIS A 134 -7.46 -8.76 9.93
CA HIS A 134 -7.03 -10.17 10.00
C HIS A 134 -5.52 -10.33 9.92
N LEU A 135 -4.86 -9.51 9.11
CA LEU A 135 -3.42 -9.57 8.89
C LEU A 135 -2.85 -8.16 8.95
N ILE A 136 -1.95 -7.97 9.91
CA ILE A 136 -1.10 -6.79 10.02
C ILE A 136 0.32 -7.27 9.82
N ILE A 137 1.02 -6.70 8.85
CA ILE A 137 2.41 -7.03 8.52
C ILE A 137 3.21 -5.73 8.57
N SER A 138 4.40 -5.80 9.15
CA SER A 138 5.39 -4.75 9.07
C SER A 138 6.77 -5.34 8.81
N PRO A 139 7.64 -4.64 8.05
CA PRO A 139 9.03 -5.05 7.91
C PRO A 139 9.70 -5.14 9.29
N LEU A 140 10.54 -6.17 9.46
CA LEU A 140 11.30 -6.38 10.69
C LEU A 140 12.49 -5.42 10.78
#